data_AF-A0A7W1KLB5-F1
#
_entry.id   AF-A0A7W1KLB5-F1
#
_cell.length_a   1.000
_cell.length_b   1.000
_cell.length_c   1.000
_cell.angle_alpha   90.00
_cell.angle_beta   90.00
_cell.angle_gamma   90.00
#
_symmetry.space_group_name_H-M   'P 1'
#
loop_
_entity.id
_entity.type
_entity.pdbx_description
1 polymer ?
#
loop_
_entity_poly.entity_id
_entity_poly.type
_entity_poly.pdbx_seq_one_letter_code
_entity_poly.pdbx_strand_id
1 'polypeptide(L)'
;MATATKAKPSLKLQPLEDRVVIMPSDEAETMRGGLYIPDTAKEKPTQGEVIAVGPGRVEKGARVPMDLKVGDNVIYGKYSGTPFQLGSDEVIIIKASDVLAKIS
;
A
#
# COMPACT_ATOMS: atom_id res chain seq x y z
N MET A 1 -7.95 18.82 -16.83
CA MET A 1 -7.03 19.22 -15.75
C MET A 1 -7.81 19.20 -14.44
N ALA A 2 -7.61 18.18 -13.63
CA ALA A 2 -8.04 18.11 -12.23
C ALA A 2 -7.30 16.93 -11.61
N THR A 3 -6.00 17.11 -11.33
CA THR A 3 -5.28 16.20 -10.45
C THR A 3 -5.85 16.43 -9.06
N ALA A 4 -6.86 15.65 -8.69
CA ALA A 4 -7.36 15.62 -7.33
C ALA A 4 -6.23 15.05 -6.47
N THR A 5 -5.45 15.95 -5.85
CA THR A 5 -4.61 15.60 -4.72
C THR A 5 -5.56 15.10 -3.63
N LYS A 6 -5.78 13.79 -3.55
CA LYS A 6 -6.42 13.17 -2.40
C LYS A 6 -5.61 13.59 -1.18
N ALA A 7 -6.16 14.52 -0.41
CA ALA A 7 -5.52 15.02 0.79
C ALA A 7 -5.28 13.83 1.71
N LYS A 8 -4.00 13.56 2.01
CA LYS A 8 -3.52 12.50 2.89
C LYS A 8 -4.47 12.38 4.08
N PRO A 9 -5.37 11.37 4.10
CA PRO A 9 -6.40 11.36 5.12
C PRO A 9 -5.70 11.21 6.47
N SER A 10 -5.85 12.22 7.33
CA SER A 10 -5.31 12.25 8.67
C SER A 10 -6.04 11.20 9.50
N LEU A 11 -5.65 9.95 9.31
CA LEU A 11 -6.36 8.79 9.81
C LEU A 11 -5.82 8.36 11.15
N LYS A 12 -6.75 8.23 12.09
CA LYS A 12 -6.52 7.49 13.33
C LYS A 12 -6.66 5.97 13.11
N LEU A 13 -6.20 5.45 11.96
CA LEU A 13 -6.04 4.01 11.78
C LEU A 13 -4.72 3.61 12.44
N GLN A 14 -4.81 2.80 13.48
CA GLN A 14 -3.64 2.21 14.13
C GLN A 14 -3.58 0.74 13.73
N PRO A 15 -2.71 0.37 12.77
CA PRO A 15 -2.52 -1.02 12.39
C PRO A 15 -1.96 -1.77 13.60
N LEU A 16 -2.42 -3.01 13.79
CA LEU A 16 -1.93 -3.86 14.88
C LEU A 16 -0.73 -4.68 14.40
N GLU A 17 0.17 -5.03 15.33
CA GLU A 17 1.34 -5.87 15.06
C GLU A 17 2.23 -5.30 13.93
N ASP A 18 2.56 -6.13 12.94
CA ASP A 18 3.37 -5.82 11.77
C ASP A 18 2.53 -5.44 10.54
N ARG A 19 1.32 -4.94 10.75
CA ARG A 19 0.44 -4.49 9.66
C ARG A 19 0.79 -3.08 9.22
N VAL A 20 0.54 -2.81 7.95
CA VAL A 20 0.77 -1.53 7.29
C VAL A 20 -0.45 -1.20 6.45
N VAL A 21 -0.84 0.07 6.45
CA VAL A 21 -1.96 0.56 5.63
C VAL A 21 -1.36 1.36 4.49
N ILE A 22 -1.72 0.95 3.28
CA ILE A 22 -1.22 1.53 2.04
C ILE A 22 -2.40 2.13 1.29
N MET A 23 -2.20 3.33 0.75
CA MET A 23 -3.08 3.94 -0.22
C MET A 23 -2.55 3.57 -1.61
N PRO A 24 -3.29 2.77 -2.41
CA PRO A 24 -2.87 2.43 -3.76
C PRO A 24 -2.67 3.69 -4.60
N SER A 25 -1.61 3.73 -5.41
CA SER A 25 -1.43 4.79 -6.40
C SER A 25 -2.27 4.47 -7.65
N ASP A 26 -2.94 5.47 -8.21
CA ASP A 26 -3.79 5.35 -9.42
C ASP A 26 -3.02 4.92 -10.69
N GLU A 27 -1.70 4.73 -10.63
CA GLU A 27 -0.82 4.54 -11.79
C GLU A 27 -0.94 3.16 -12.50
N ALA A 28 -1.69 2.20 -11.96
CA ALA A 28 -1.83 0.88 -12.58
C ALA A 28 -2.68 0.87 -13.88
N GLU A 29 -3.44 1.94 -14.17
CA GLU A 29 -4.41 1.96 -15.28
C GLU A 29 -4.02 2.86 -16.47
N THR A 30 -2.81 3.44 -16.52
CA THR A 30 -2.43 4.26 -17.68
C THR A 30 -2.17 3.38 -18.92
N MET A 31 -3.22 3.24 -19.74
CA MET A 31 -3.16 2.78 -21.12
C MET A 31 -2.22 3.66 -21.94
N ARG A 32 -1.02 3.16 -22.30
CA ARG A 32 -0.24 3.76 -23.38
C ARG A 32 -0.85 3.37 -24.73
N GLY A 33 -1.66 4.25 -25.32
CA GLY A 33 -1.86 4.28 -26.78
C GLY A 33 -3.00 3.45 -27.37
N GLY A 34 -4.18 3.38 -26.74
CA GLY A 34 -5.43 2.95 -27.39
C GLY A 34 -5.53 1.46 -27.80
N LEU A 35 -4.47 0.68 -27.60
CA LEU A 35 -4.46 -0.76 -27.80
C LEU A 35 -4.50 -1.45 -26.44
N TYR A 36 -5.67 -1.95 -26.06
CA TYR A 36 -5.82 -2.86 -24.93
C TYR A 36 -5.11 -4.16 -25.27
N ILE A 37 -3.85 -4.29 -24.85
CA ILE A 37 -3.18 -5.59 -24.82
C ILE A 37 -3.68 -6.26 -23.54
N PRO A 38 -4.53 -7.30 -23.62
CA PRO A 38 -4.75 -8.16 -22.47
C PRO A 38 -3.42 -8.86 -22.19
N ASP A 39 -2.59 -8.23 -21.36
CA ASP A 39 -1.32 -8.78 -20.91
C ASP A 39 -1.70 -10.05 -20.13
N THR A 40 -1.63 -11.19 -20.82
CA THR A 40 -1.86 -12.51 -20.25
C THR A 40 -1.10 -12.60 -18.93
N ALA A 41 -1.83 -12.69 -17.81
CA ALA A 41 -1.36 -13.11 -16.50
C ALA A 41 -0.01 -12.54 -16.04
N LYS A 42 0.22 -11.22 -16.15
CA LYS A 42 1.28 -10.59 -15.35
C LYS A 42 0.66 -10.08 -14.06
N GLU A 43 1.00 -10.75 -12.97
CA GLU A 43 0.88 -10.24 -11.59
C GLU A 43 1.75 -8.98 -11.46
N LYS A 44 1.41 -7.90 -12.17
CA LYS A 44 2.10 -6.63 -12.03
C LYS A 44 1.95 -6.22 -10.57
N PRO A 45 3.06 -6.08 -9.83
CA PRO A 45 2.96 -5.68 -8.44
C PRO A 45 2.39 -4.27 -8.38
N THR A 46 1.53 -4.04 -7.40
CA THR A 46 0.86 -2.77 -7.22
C THR A 46 1.79 -1.83 -6.45
N GLN A 47 1.67 -0.54 -6.74
CA GLN A 47 2.38 0.52 -6.03
C GLN A 47 1.41 1.30 -5.14
N GLY A 48 1.92 1.87 -4.06
CA GLY A 48 1.14 2.73 -3.19
C GLY A 48 1.97 3.42 -2.13
N GLU A 49 1.37 4.39 -1.47
CA GLU A 49 1.98 5.17 -0.40
C GLU A 49 1.55 4.62 0.96
N VAL A 50 2.50 4.43 1.87
CA VAL A 50 2.22 4.03 3.25
C VAL A 50 1.59 5.19 4.02
N ILE A 51 0.37 5.01 4.51
CA ILE A 51 -0.35 6.03 5.29
C ILE A 51 -0.35 5.74 6.80
N ALA A 52 -0.20 4.47 7.20
CA ALA A 52 -0.07 4.10 8.61
C ALA A 52 0.78 2.84 8.77
N VAL A 53 1.55 2.77 9.86
CA VAL A 53 2.42 1.63 10.21
C VAL A 53 2.08 1.16 11.61
N GLY A 54 2.00 -0.15 11.80
CA GLY A 54 1.82 -0.76 13.11
C GLY A 54 3.04 -0.61 14.02
N PRO A 55 2.90 -0.96 15.31
CA PRO A 55 3.98 -0.87 16.28
C PRO A 55 5.14 -1.88 16.04
N GLY A 56 5.00 -2.79 15.08
CA GLY A 56 5.96 -3.84 14.77
C GLY A 56 5.62 -5.17 15.45
N ARG A 57 6.19 -6.26 14.94
CA ARG A 57 6.04 -7.60 15.52
C ARG A 57 6.76 -7.68 16.86
N VAL A 58 6.19 -8.38 17.83
CA VAL A 58 6.91 -8.76 19.06
C VAL A 58 7.51 -10.13 18.86
N GLU A 59 8.84 -10.23 18.95
CA GLU A 59 9.55 -11.49 18.91
C GLU A 59 10.40 -11.64 20.17
N LYS A 60 10.21 -12.75 20.91
CA LYS A 60 10.93 -13.05 22.16
C LYS A 60 10.89 -11.93 23.22
N GLY A 61 9.76 -11.21 23.30
CA GLY A 61 9.56 -10.13 24.27
C GLY A 61 10.16 -8.78 23.85
N ALA A 62 10.81 -8.68 22.71
CA ALA A 62 11.29 -7.43 22.13
C ALA A 62 10.45 -7.06 20.89
N ARG A 63 10.22 -5.76 20.67
CA ARG A 63 9.60 -5.28 19.43
C ARG A 63 10.64 -5.25 18.32
N VAL A 64 10.34 -5.92 17.22
CA VAL A 64 11.10 -5.85 15.97
C VAL A 64 10.71 -4.53 15.29
N PRO A 65 11.69 -3.66 14.98
CA PRO A 65 11.41 -2.42 14.29
C PRO A 65 10.84 -2.68 12.89
N MET A 66 9.92 -1.82 12.48
CA MET A 66 9.37 -1.81 11.13
C MET A 66 10.32 -1.09 10.17
N ASP A 67 10.59 -1.71 9.01
CA ASP A 67 11.44 -1.11 7.95
C ASP A 67 10.71 -0.02 7.16
N LEU A 68 9.38 0.07 7.33
CA LEU A 68 8.51 1.00 6.63
C LEU A 68 8.09 2.16 7.52
N LYS A 69 7.96 3.34 6.93
CA LYS A 69 7.53 4.58 7.58
C LYS A 69 6.37 5.19 6.81
N VAL A 70 5.59 6.01 7.52
CA VAL A 70 4.52 6.79 6.90
C VAL A 70 5.12 7.73 5.85
N GLY A 71 4.56 7.71 4.64
CA GLY A 71 5.03 8.45 3.48
C GLY A 71 5.98 7.68 2.57
N ASP A 72 6.36 6.45 2.91
CA ASP A 72 7.16 5.61 2.02
C ASP A 72 6.32 5.11 0.84
N ASN A 73 6.87 5.17 -0.37
CA ASN A 73 6.30 4.49 -1.53
C ASN A 73 6.76 3.03 -1.54
N VAL A 74 5.83 2.10 -1.73
CA VAL A 74 6.10 0.67 -1.64
C VAL A 74 5.49 -0.08 -2.82
N ILE A 75 6.12 -1.20 -3.14
CA ILE A 75 5.66 -2.20 -4.10
C ILE A 75 5.15 -3.39 -3.30
N TYR A 76 3.93 -3.85 -3.59
CA TYR A 76 3.31 -5.00 -2.91
C TYR A 76 2.58 -5.90 -3.92
N GLY A 77 2.35 -7.14 -3.54
CA GLY A 77 1.62 -8.10 -4.38
C GLY A 77 0.17 -7.66 -4.59
N LYS A 78 -0.36 -7.82 -5.81
CA LYS A 78 -1.75 -7.46 -6.16
C LYS A 78 -2.80 -8.17 -5.28
N TYR A 79 -2.51 -9.40 -4.86
CA TYR A 79 -3.40 -10.22 -4.04
C TYR A 79 -3.01 -10.19 -2.55
N SER A 80 -2.09 -9.30 -2.16
CA SER A 80 -1.62 -9.20 -0.79
C SER A 80 -2.51 -8.28 0.03
N GLY A 81 -2.97 -8.82 1.16
CA GLY A 81 -3.74 -8.13 2.19
C GLY A 81 -5.20 -7.88 1.89
N THR A 82 -5.79 -6.95 2.64
CA THR A 82 -7.25 -6.79 2.73
C THR A 82 -7.64 -5.37 2.32
N PRO A 83 -8.41 -5.19 1.24
CA PRO A 83 -8.96 -3.88 0.90
C PRO A 83 -9.96 -3.46 1.98
N PHE A 84 -9.87 -2.21 2.38
CA PHE A 84 -10.73 -1.60 3.37
C PHE A 84 -11.17 -0.24 2.85
N GLN A 85 -12.48 -0.04 2.75
CA GLN A 85 -13.02 1.25 2.38
C GLN A 85 -13.18 2.11 3.62
N LEU A 86 -12.58 3.28 3.56
CA LEU A 86 -12.51 4.20 4.65
C LEU A 86 -13.02 5.56 4.17
N GLY A 87 -14.30 5.79 4.43
CA GLY A 87 -15.00 6.94 3.90
C GLY A 87 -15.06 6.86 2.37
N SER A 88 -14.44 7.84 1.70
CA SER A 88 -14.34 7.90 0.24
C SER A 88 -13.07 7.26 -0.32
N ASP A 89 -12.13 6.87 0.54
CA ASP A 89 -10.82 6.35 0.12
C ASP A 89 -10.75 4.84 0.30
N GLU A 90 -10.16 4.18 -0.70
CA GLU A 90 -9.83 2.77 -0.63
C GLU A 90 -8.39 2.64 -0.14
N VAL A 91 -8.21 1.88 0.93
CA VAL A 91 -6.90 1.58 1.50
C VAL A 91 -6.72 0.07 1.57
N ILE A 92 -5.49 -0.39 1.58
CA ILE A 92 -5.18 -1.81 1.68
C ILE A 92 -4.37 -2.03 2.94
N ILE A 93 -4.84 -2.95 3.78
CA ILE A 93 -4.14 -3.37 4.99
C ILE A 93 -3.36 -4.64 4.67
N ILE A 94 -2.04 -4.56 4.68
CA ILE A 94 -1.15 -5.69 4.38
C ILE A 94 -0.17 -5.93 5.52
N LYS A 95 0.48 -7.11 5.56
CA LYS A 95 1.58 -7.35 6.47
C LYS A 95 2.87 -6.76 5.90
N ALA A 96 3.77 -6.34 6.77
CA ALA A 96 5.12 -5.90 6.41
C ALA A 96 5.87 -6.94 5.56
N SER A 97 5.64 -8.23 5.80
CA SER A 97 6.24 -9.34 5.06
C SER A 97 5.81 -9.44 3.60
N ASP A 98 4.65 -8.88 3.26
CA ASP A 98 4.06 -8.99 1.92
C ASP A 98 4.40 -7.78 1.05
N VAL A 99 5.12 -6.81 1.63
CA VAL A 99 5.71 -5.67 0.93
C VAL A 99 6.99 -6.15 0.25
N LEU A 100 7.04 -6.02 -1.06
CA LEU A 100 8.12 -6.55 -1.90
C LEU A 100 9.33 -5.61 -1.92
N ALA A 101 9.09 -4.30 -1.97
CA ALA A 101 10.16 -3.30 -2.01
C ALA A 101 9.68 -1.93 -1.54
N LYS A 102 10.62 -1.12 -1.07
CA LYS A 102 10.45 0.34 -0.88
C LYS A 102 11.07 1.06 -2.08
N ILE A 103 10.35 2.03 -2.63
CA ILE A 103 10.81 2.93 -3.70
C ILE A 103 11.41 4.16 -3.00
N SER A 104 12.70 4.44 -3.26
CA SER A 104 13.45 5.59 -2.73
C SER A 104 13.81 6.59 -3.81
#